data_AF-A0A7J3ZNK4-F1
#
_entry.id   AF-A0A7J3ZNK4-F1
#
_cell.length_a   1.000
_cell.length_b   1.000
_cell.length_c   1.000
_cell.angle_alpha   90.00
_cell.angle_beta   90.00
_cell.angle_gamma   90.00
#
_symmetry.space_group_name_H-M   'P 1'
#
loop_
_entity.id
_entity.type
_entity.pdbx_description
1 polymer ?
#
loop_
_entity_poly.entity_id
_entity_poly.type
_entity_poly.pdbx_seq_one_letter_code
_entity_poly.pdbx_strand_id
1 'polypeptide(L)'
;MLSLIGRAIAHGAVTIINAISCGLGAALGVGLKTEATVKLTNEPGRIEGKILSDPSENTILIEKVVRHVLRRFHLEDQYGAYVETTSNIPIARGLKSSSAAANAITLATLSAIGEEVDDLTAINIGVDASIDAGVTVTGAFDDACASYFGNIVITDNYERRILKQFYPEEDYAVLIMVPAKKAYTSKS
;
A
#
# COMPACT_ATOMS: atom_id res chain seq x y z
N MET A 1 19.80 20.07 12.22
CA MET A 1 18.99 18.88 12.57
C MET A 1 18.76 18.13 11.27
N LEU A 2 19.28 16.91 11.12
CA LEU A 2 19.07 16.11 9.90
C LEU A 2 17.57 15.90 9.71
N SER A 3 17.02 16.30 8.56
CA SER A 3 15.63 16.01 8.23
C SER A 3 15.50 14.51 7.95
N LEU A 4 14.73 13.80 8.79
CA LEU A 4 14.42 12.38 8.63
C LEU A 4 13.39 12.23 7.50
N ILE A 5 13.90 12.05 6.28
CA ILE A 5 13.10 11.91 5.06
C ILE A 5 13.35 10.52 4.48
N GLY A 6 12.27 9.78 4.26
CA GLY A 6 12.29 8.48 3.58
C GLY A 6 11.45 8.51 2.30
N ARG A 7 11.83 7.65 1.36
CA ARG A 7 11.15 7.52 0.07
C ARG A 7 11.03 6.06 -0.31
N ALA A 8 9.92 5.70 -0.95
CA ALA A 8 9.74 4.36 -1.49
C ALA A 8 8.76 4.36 -2.65
N ILE A 9 8.79 3.27 -3.41
CA ILE A 9 7.90 3.00 -4.54
C ILE A 9 7.28 1.63 -4.32
N ALA A 10 5.99 1.50 -4.64
CA ALA A 10 5.33 0.22 -4.77
C ALA A 10 4.47 0.20 -6.03
N HIS A 11 4.21 -1.00 -6.54
CA HIS A 11 3.60 -1.20 -7.85
C HIS A 11 2.11 -1.49 -7.76
N GLY A 12 1.37 -1.17 -8.81
CA GLY A 12 -0.02 -1.56 -8.95
C GLY A 12 -0.15 -3.06 -9.17
N ALA A 13 -1.36 -3.59 -9.04
CA ALA A 13 -1.64 -4.99 -9.30
C ALA A 13 -3.00 -5.17 -9.97
N VAL A 14 -3.22 -6.33 -10.56
CA VAL A 14 -4.51 -6.78 -11.09
C VAL A 14 -4.88 -8.11 -10.45
N THR A 15 -6.17 -8.30 -10.14
CA THR A 15 -6.66 -9.56 -9.59
C THR A 15 -6.74 -10.62 -10.68
N ILE A 16 -6.25 -11.82 -10.38
CA ILE A 16 -6.46 -13.04 -11.15
C ILE A 16 -7.59 -13.87 -10.52
N ILE A 17 -7.54 -14.07 -9.20
CA ILE A 17 -8.58 -14.78 -8.43
C ILE A 17 -9.03 -13.87 -7.29
N ASN A 18 -10.32 -13.58 -7.23
CA ASN A 18 -10.89 -12.74 -6.19
C ASN A 18 -11.06 -13.52 -4.87
N ALA A 19 -10.43 -13.03 -3.81
CA ALA A 19 -10.42 -13.66 -2.49
C ALA A 19 -11.70 -13.48 -1.65
N ILE A 20 -12.68 -12.66 -2.08
CA ILE A 20 -13.83 -12.30 -1.24
C ILE A 20 -14.65 -13.53 -0.80
N SER A 21 -14.81 -14.53 -1.67
CA SER A 21 -15.72 -15.65 -1.41
C SER A 21 -15.15 -16.73 -0.49
N CYS A 22 -13.87 -17.06 -0.62
CA CYS A 22 -13.25 -18.18 0.09
C CYS A 22 -11.92 -17.85 0.78
N GLY A 23 -11.50 -16.58 0.78
CA GLY A 23 -10.23 -16.13 1.34
C GLY A 23 -9.02 -16.45 0.47
N LEU A 24 -9.13 -17.30 -0.55
CA LEU A 24 -8.01 -17.63 -1.44
C LEU A 24 -7.91 -16.62 -2.59
N GLY A 25 -6.82 -15.88 -2.63
CA GLY A 25 -6.58 -14.79 -3.59
C GLY A 25 -5.45 -15.09 -4.55
N ALA A 26 -5.49 -14.45 -5.72
CA ALA A 26 -4.33 -14.37 -6.60
C ALA A 26 -4.30 -13.03 -7.32
N ALA A 27 -3.12 -12.41 -7.37
CA ALA A 27 -2.92 -11.13 -8.03
C ALA A 27 -1.60 -11.11 -8.80
N LEU A 28 -1.54 -10.27 -9.84
CA LEU A 28 -0.37 -10.01 -10.68
C LEU A 28 0.06 -8.56 -10.51
N GLY A 29 1.32 -8.34 -10.12
CA GLY A 29 1.94 -7.01 -10.13
C GLY A 29 2.08 -6.47 -11.55
N VAL A 30 1.87 -5.17 -11.73
CA VAL A 30 1.98 -4.47 -13.02
C VAL A 30 2.86 -3.23 -12.90
N GLY A 31 3.43 -2.78 -14.02
CA GLY A 31 4.40 -1.66 -14.04
C GLY A 31 3.87 -0.27 -13.68
N LEU A 32 2.59 -0.13 -13.34
CA LEU A 32 2.07 1.10 -12.73
C LEU A 32 2.62 1.23 -11.31
N LYS A 33 2.77 2.45 -10.78
CA LYS A 33 3.45 2.70 -9.51
C LYS A 33 2.84 3.85 -8.71
N THR A 34 3.02 3.77 -7.40
CA THR A 34 2.85 4.86 -6.44
C THR A 34 4.19 5.11 -5.77
N GLU A 35 4.60 6.37 -5.77
CA GLU A 35 5.77 6.86 -5.07
C GLU A 35 5.31 7.61 -3.81
N ALA A 36 5.99 7.38 -2.69
CA ALA A 36 5.71 8.06 -1.43
C ALA A 36 6.99 8.75 -0.91
N THR A 37 6.84 9.97 -0.40
CA THR A 37 7.86 10.68 0.37
C THR A 37 7.30 10.98 1.75
N VAL A 38 8.00 10.55 2.79
CA VAL A 38 7.62 10.78 4.19
C VAL A 38 8.69 11.63 4.84
N LYS A 39 8.29 12.74 5.44
CA LYS A 39 9.14 13.61 6.25
C LYS A 39 8.62 13.59 7.68
N LEU A 40 9.42 13.09 8.62
CA LEU A 40 9.07 13.16 10.04
C LEU A 40 9.11 14.61 10.54
N THR A 41 8.21 14.92 11.46
CA THR A 41 8.12 16.23 12.12
C THR A 41 8.23 16.06 13.63
N ASN A 42 8.61 17.13 14.33
CA ASN A 42 8.66 17.14 15.80
C ASN A 42 7.29 17.52 16.40
N GLU A 43 6.20 17.13 15.74
CA GLU A 43 4.83 17.42 16.17
C GLU A 43 4.06 16.10 16.37
N PRO A 44 4.30 15.40 17.49
CA PRO A 44 3.68 14.11 17.78
C PRO A 44 2.15 14.12 17.58
N GLY A 45 1.63 13.02 17.01
CA GLY A 45 0.20 12.86 16.77
C GLY A 45 -0.36 13.61 15.54
N ARG A 46 0.38 14.57 14.96
CA ARG A 46 -0.01 15.28 13.74
C ARG A 46 0.60 14.62 12.50
N ILE A 47 -0.26 13.99 11.70
CA ILE A 47 0.12 13.38 10.43
C ILE A 47 -0.69 14.06 9.33
N GLU A 48 -0.01 14.61 8.33
CA GLU A 48 -0.63 15.30 7.20
C GLU A 48 -0.23 14.61 5.90
N GLY A 49 -1.22 14.27 5.08
CA GLY A 49 -1.02 13.62 3.79
C GLY A 49 -1.41 14.52 2.63
N LYS A 50 -0.78 14.33 1.46
CA LYS A 50 -1.20 14.94 0.20
C LYS A 50 -1.04 13.96 -0.96
N ILE A 51 -2.13 13.72 -1.67
CA ILE A 51 -2.14 12.89 -2.88
C ILE A 51 -1.96 13.83 -4.08
N LEU A 52 -0.73 14.01 -4.55
CA LEU A 52 -0.40 14.97 -5.61
C LEU A 52 -1.10 14.66 -6.94
N SER A 53 -1.31 13.38 -7.24
CA SER A 53 -1.97 12.92 -8.47
C SER A 53 -3.50 13.08 -8.46
N ASP A 54 -4.13 13.19 -7.29
CA ASP A 54 -5.57 13.48 -7.14
C ASP A 54 -5.82 14.17 -5.78
N PRO A 55 -5.64 15.50 -5.68
CA PRO A 55 -5.72 16.22 -4.41
C PRO A 55 -7.10 16.22 -3.75
N SER A 56 -8.13 15.71 -4.43
CA SER A 56 -9.50 15.61 -3.91
C SER A 56 -9.77 14.32 -3.13
N GLU A 57 -8.88 13.33 -3.26
CA GLU A 57 -9.02 12.04 -2.58
C GLU A 57 -8.68 12.11 -1.09
N ASN A 58 -9.27 11.21 -0.31
CA ASN A 58 -9.13 11.20 1.14
C ASN A 58 -7.73 10.70 1.57
N THR A 59 -7.10 11.42 2.51
CA THR A 59 -5.76 11.14 3.03
C THR A 59 -5.74 10.18 4.21
N ILE A 60 -6.89 9.68 4.67
CA ILE A 60 -7.00 8.83 5.87
C ILE A 60 -6.08 7.60 5.83
N LEU A 61 -5.91 6.97 4.66
CA LEU A 61 -5.00 5.83 4.52
C LEU A 61 -3.55 6.23 4.85
N ILE A 62 -3.13 7.40 4.40
CA ILE A 62 -1.78 7.93 4.66
C ILE A 62 -1.57 8.07 6.17
N GLU A 63 -2.53 8.70 6.85
CA GLU A 63 -2.46 8.96 8.27
C GLU A 63 -2.41 7.66 9.09
N LYS A 64 -3.23 6.67 8.71
CA LYS A 64 -3.26 5.36 9.38
C LYS A 64 -1.97 4.60 9.18
N VAL A 65 -1.43 4.55 7.96
CA VAL A 65 -0.19 3.78 7.66
C VAL A 65 0.99 4.32 8.47
N VAL A 66 1.22 5.64 8.45
CA VAL A 66 2.30 6.25 9.24
C VAL A 66 2.11 5.96 10.72
N ARG A 67 0.88 6.10 11.24
CA ARG A 67 0.59 5.84 12.65
C ARG A 67 0.87 4.39 13.05
N HIS A 68 0.54 3.42 12.20
CA HIS A 68 0.83 2.01 12.44
C HIS A 68 2.34 1.73 12.47
N VAL A 69 3.12 2.34 11.56
CA VAL A 69 4.59 2.23 11.59
C VAL A 69 5.13 2.85 12.89
N LEU A 70 4.79 4.10 13.21
CA LEU A 70 5.31 4.77 14.41
C LEU A 70 4.97 4.01 15.71
N ARG A 71 3.73 3.51 15.84
CA ARG A 71 3.30 2.70 16.99
C ARG A 71 4.09 1.41 17.16
N ARG A 72 4.43 0.75 16.04
CA ARG A 72 5.21 -0.49 16.08
C ARG A 72 6.58 -0.28 16.72
N PHE A 73 7.17 0.91 16.54
CA PHE A 73 8.49 1.28 17.05
C PHE A 73 8.44 2.18 18.29
N HIS A 74 7.26 2.41 18.88
CA HIS A 74 7.07 3.28 20.05
C HIS A 74 7.54 4.73 19.82
N LEU A 75 7.30 5.24 18.60
CA LEU A 75 7.72 6.57 18.14
C LEU A 75 6.55 7.55 17.97
N GLU A 76 5.32 7.15 18.26
CA GLU A 76 4.11 7.95 18.07
C GLU A 76 4.04 9.20 18.96
N ASP A 77 4.71 9.17 20.11
CA ASP A 77 4.83 10.30 21.04
C ASP A 77 6.06 11.19 20.73
N GLN A 78 6.88 10.80 19.75
CA GLN A 78 8.10 11.51 19.36
C GLN A 78 7.94 12.23 18.03
N TYR A 79 7.20 11.64 17.09
CA TYR A 79 7.10 12.14 15.73
C TYR A 79 5.66 12.35 15.24
N GLY A 80 5.49 13.42 14.48
CA GLY A 80 4.45 13.54 13.46
C GLY A 80 5.03 13.25 12.09
N ALA A 81 4.25 13.49 11.02
CA ALA A 81 4.76 13.38 9.66
C ALA A 81 4.03 14.25 8.66
N TYR A 82 4.74 14.65 7.61
CA TYR A 82 4.16 15.15 6.37
C TYR A 82 4.48 14.14 5.25
N VAL A 83 3.45 13.73 4.51
CA VAL A 83 3.56 12.69 3.49
C VAL A 83 3.01 13.18 2.16
N GLU A 84 3.75 12.95 1.09
CA GLU A 84 3.31 13.18 -0.28
C GLU A 84 3.32 11.88 -1.05
N THR A 85 2.26 11.63 -1.83
CA THR A 85 2.20 10.51 -2.76
C THR A 85 1.92 10.97 -4.18
N THR A 86 2.62 10.39 -5.15
CA THR A 86 2.38 10.57 -6.59
C THR A 86 2.16 9.21 -7.22
N SER A 87 1.09 9.05 -8.01
CA SER A 87 0.77 7.76 -8.64
C SER A 87 0.36 7.92 -10.10
N ASN A 88 0.74 6.95 -10.93
CA ASN A 88 0.17 6.77 -12.27
C ASN A 88 -0.88 5.64 -12.31
N ILE A 89 -1.26 5.08 -11.16
CA ILE A 89 -2.30 4.04 -11.05
C ILE A 89 -3.68 4.73 -11.04
N PRO A 90 -4.58 4.43 -12.00
CA PRO A 90 -5.95 4.92 -11.97
C PRO A 90 -6.69 4.52 -10.69
N ILE A 91 -7.11 5.53 -9.91
CA ILE A 91 -7.77 5.34 -8.61
C ILE A 91 -9.18 4.77 -8.78
N ALA A 92 -9.53 3.80 -7.93
CA ALA A 92 -10.85 3.17 -7.88
C ALA A 92 -11.27 2.50 -9.21
N ARG A 93 -10.31 1.83 -9.85
CA ARG A 93 -10.46 1.12 -11.13
C ARG A 93 -10.07 -0.36 -11.08
N GLY A 94 -9.98 -0.96 -9.89
CA GLY A 94 -9.56 -2.35 -9.72
C GLY A 94 -8.06 -2.60 -9.86
N LEU A 95 -7.24 -1.54 -9.91
CA LEU A 95 -5.78 -1.60 -10.07
C LEU A 95 -5.00 -1.51 -8.75
N LYS A 96 -5.70 -1.77 -7.65
CA LYS A 96 -5.15 -1.91 -6.28
C LYS A 96 -4.29 -0.72 -5.82
N SER A 97 -4.71 0.48 -6.22
CA SER A 97 -4.02 1.73 -5.90
C SER A 97 -3.82 1.95 -4.40
N SER A 98 -4.76 1.51 -3.56
CA SER A 98 -4.67 1.60 -2.10
C SER A 98 -3.57 0.68 -1.53
N SER A 99 -3.47 -0.56 -2.00
CA SER A 99 -2.41 -1.49 -1.58
C SER A 99 -1.03 -0.97 -1.97
N ALA A 100 -0.89 -0.43 -3.19
CA ALA A 100 0.34 0.24 -3.62
C ALA A 100 0.68 1.47 -2.77
N ALA A 101 -0.31 2.31 -2.46
CA ALA A 101 -0.09 3.45 -1.58
C ALA A 101 0.34 3.00 -0.17
N ALA A 102 -0.34 2.02 0.42
CA ALA A 102 -0.02 1.52 1.75
C ALA A 102 1.40 0.93 1.84
N ASN A 103 1.80 0.12 0.87
CA ASN A 103 3.16 -0.42 0.79
C ASN A 103 4.20 0.70 0.65
N ALA A 104 3.99 1.62 -0.30
CA ALA A 104 4.92 2.73 -0.53
C ALA A 104 5.08 3.62 0.71
N ILE A 105 3.98 3.94 1.41
CA ILE A 105 4.02 4.78 2.61
C ILE A 105 4.67 4.03 3.77
N THR A 106 4.39 2.73 3.94
CA THR A 106 5.03 1.91 4.98
C THR A 106 6.55 1.91 4.79
N LEU A 107 7.01 1.57 3.59
CA LEU A 107 8.43 1.52 3.25
C LEU A 107 9.11 2.90 3.36
N ALA A 108 8.44 3.96 2.89
CA ALA A 108 8.96 5.32 3.02
C ALA A 108 9.05 5.76 4.48
N THR A 109 8.11 5.35 5.34
CA THR A 109 8.15 5.67 6.77
C THR A 109 9.26 4.91 7.49
N LEU A 110 9.41 3.60 7.21
CA LEU A 110 10.52 2.78 7.70
C LEU A 110 11.88 3.39 7.31
N SER A 111 12.03 3.78 6.04
CA SER A 111 13.21 4.48 5.55
C SER A 111 13.45 5.82 6.26
N ALA A 112 12.39 6.57 6.60
CA ALA A 112 12.52 7.85 7.30
C ALA A 112 12.98 7.66 8.76
N ILE A 113 12.48 6.64 9.46
CA ILE A 113 12.90 6.33 10.84
C ILE A 113 14.23 5.56 10.90
N GLY A 114 14.73 5.04 9.77
CA GLY A 114 15.98 4.30 9.71
C GLY A 114 15.88 2.85 10.22
N GLU A 115 14.68 2.27 10.17
CA GLU A 115 14.39 0.91 10.64
C GLU A 115 14.13 -0.04 9.47
N GLU A 116 14.47 -1.31 9.66
CA GLU A 116 14.21 -2.39 8.71
C GLU A 116 13.38 -3.49 9.36
N VAL A 117 12.50 -4.11 8.58
CA VAL A 117 11.69 -5.27 8.98
C VAL A 117 11.65 -6.27 7.83
N ASP A 118 11.28 -7.51 8.09
CA ASP A 118 11.04 -8.48 7.03
C ASP A 118 9.85 -8.05 6.14
N ASP A 119 9.86 -8.52 4.90
CA ASP A 119 8.89 -8.12 3.86
C ASP A 119 7.43 -8.34 4.30
N LEU A 120 7.13 -9.49 4.92
CA LEU A 120 5.77 -9.80 5.37
C LEU A 120 5.35 -8.92 6.52
N THR A 121 6.25 -8.56 7.44
CA THR A 121 5.98 -7.57 8.47
C THR A 121 5.63 -6.22 7.85
N ALA A 122 6.41 -5.73 6.87
CA ALA A 122 6.12 -4.46 6.18
C ALA A 122 4.74 -4.49 5.51
N ILE A 123 4.43 -5.56 4.78
CA ILE A 123 3.12 -5.74 4.14
C ILE A 123 1.99 -5.73 5.17
N ASN A 124 2.15 -6.48 6.28
CA ASN A 124 1.11 -6.58 7.31
C ASN A 124 0.83 -5.25 8.00
N ILE A 125 1.84 -4.40 8.22
CA ILE A 125 1.63 -3.04 8.72
C ILE A 125 0.71 -2.24 7.79
N GLY A 126 0.98 -2.28 6.48
CA GLY A 126 0.16 -1.60 5.47
C GLY A 126 -1.26 -2.18 5.37
N VAL A 127 -1.41 -3.50 5.48
CA VAL A 127 -2.70 -4.21 5.47
C VAL A 127 -3.54 -3.83 6.69
N ASP A 128 -2.96 -3.86 7.89
CA ASP A 128 -3.66 -3.49 9.13
C ASP A 128 -4.10 -2.03 9.09
N ALA A 129 -3.23 -1.13 8.64
CA ALA A 129 -3.56 0.28 8.46
C ALA A 129 -4.68 0.49 7.41
N SER A 130 -4.71 -0.33 6.35
CA SER A 130 -5.75 -0.27 5.33
C SER A 130 -7.13 -0.70 5.86
N ILE A 131 -7.15 -1.71 6.74
CA ILE A 131 -8.36 -2.13 7.45
C ILE A 131 -8.82 -1.04 8.41
N ASP A 132 -7.92 -0.47 9.23
CA ASP A 132 -8.22 0.63 10.16
C ASP A 132 -8.65 1.92 9.44
N ALA A 133 -8.19 2.14 8.20
CA ALA A 133 -8.64 3.24 7.34
C ALA A 133 -10.01 2.99 6.69
N GLY A 134 -10.56 1.76 6.78
CA GLY A 134 -11.84 1.39 6.16
C GLY A 134 -11.80 1.35 4.63
N VAL A 135 -10.61 1.31 4.01
CA VAL A 135 -10.49 1.25 2.54
C VAL A 135 -10.62 -0.18 1.99
N THR A 136 -10.50 -1.17 2.87
CA THR A 136 -10.66 -2.60 2.57
C THR A 136 -11.31 -3.30 3.76
N VAL A 137 -12.12 -4.32 3.50
CA VAL A 137 -12.82 -5.10 4.54
C VAL A 137 -11.91 -6.19 5.09
N THR A 138 -11.21 -6.92 4.22
CA THR A 138 -10.39 -8.09 4.58
C THR A 138 -8.89 -7.79 4.60
N GLY A 139 -8.48 -6.58 4.19
CA GLY A 139 -7.07 -6.24 4.02
C GLY A 139 -6.54 -6.45 2.60
N ALA A 140 -7.17 -7.34 1.82
CA ALA A 140 -6.74 -7.70 0.46
C ALA A 140 -5.25 -8.06 0.38
N PHE A 141 -4.85 -9.06 1.16
CA PHE A 141 -3.45 -9.45 1.36
C PHE A 141 -2.77 -9.93 0.06
N ASP A 142 -3.47 -10.60 -0.84
CA ASP A 142 -3.04 -10.90 -2.21
C ASP A 142 -2.63 -9.63 -2.97
N ASP A 143 -3.49 -8.61 -2.99
CA ASP A 143 -3.23 -7.35 -3.67
C ASP A 143 -2.00 -6.65 -3.09
N ALA A 144 -1.87 -6.65 -1.75
CA ALA A 144 -0.72 -6.09 -1.07
C ALA A 144 0.58 -6.84 -1.37
N CYS A 145 0.54 -8.18 -1.41
CA CYS A 145 1.70 -9.00 -1.77
C CYS A 145 2.12 -8.81 -3.23
N ALA A 146 1.18 -8.85 -4.17
CA ALA A 146 1.49 -8.64 -5.59
C ALA A 146 2.01 -7.21 -5.87
N SER A 147 1.51 -6.22 -5.12
CA SER A 147 2.01 -4.85 -5.16
C SER A 147 3.45 -4.70 -4.63
N TYR A 148 3.81 -5.51 -3.63
CA TYR A 148 5.12 -5.47 -2.96
C TYR A 148 6.18 -6.29 -3.70
N PHE A 149 5.89 -7.57 -3.94
CA PHE A 149 6.82 -8.54 -4.55
C PHE A 149 6.81 -8.49 -6.07
N GLY A 150 5.83 -7.81 -6.68
CA GLY A 150 5.54 -7.96 -8.10
C GLY A 150 5.06 -9.39 -8.41
N ASN A 151 5.26 -9.78 -9.68
CA ASN A 151 4.99 -11.15 -10.15
C ASN A 151 3.56 -11.62 -9.86
N ILE A 152 3.31 -12.92 -9.94
CA ILE A 152 2.02 -13.51 -9.56
C ILE A 152 2.13 -14.08 -8.15
N VAL A 153 1.26 -13.66 -7.25
CA VAL A 153 1.19 -14.16 -5.88
C VAL A 153 -0.15 -14.82 -5.64
N ILE A 154 -0.14 -16.03 -5.10
CA ILE A 154 -1.31 -16.76 -4.60
C ILE A 154 -1.25 -16.79 -3.08
N THR A 155 -2.34 -16.44 -2.42
CA THR A 155 -2.42 -16.30 -0.98
C THR A 155 -3.65 -16.96 -0.38
N ASP A 156 -3.53 -17.25 0.90
CA ASP A 156 -4.65 -17.35 1.83
C ASP A 156 -4.75 -16.01 2.57
N ASN A 157 -5.78 -15.23 2.29
CA ASN A 157 -5.95 -13.88 2.83
C ASN A 157 -6.47 -13.89 4.28
N TYR A 158 -7.12 -14.96 4.73
CA TYR A 158 -7.58 -15.06 6.12
C TYR A 158 -6.40 -15.34 7.04
N GLU A 159 -5.55 -16.30 6.65
CA GLU A 159 -4.33 -16.65 7.38
C GLU A 159 -3.15 -15.72 7.04
N ARG A 160 -3.33 -14.79 6.10
CA ARG A 160 -2.30 -13.90 5.54
C ARG A 160 -1.00 -14.62 5.19
N ARG A 161 -1.16 -15.72 4.45
CA ARG A 161 -0.06 -16.60 4.06
C ARG A 161 0.10 -16.63 2.55
N ILE A 162 1.33 -16.48 2.07
CA ILE A 162 1.67 -16.73 0.68
C ILE A 162 1.69 -18.25 0.47
N LEU A 163 0.83 -18.73 -0.42
CA LEU A 163 0.77 -20.14 -0.79
C LEU A 163 1.76 -20.44 -1.92
N LYS A 164 1.89 -19.50 -2.86
CA LYS A 164 2.81 -19.64 -3.99
C LYS A 164 3.13 -18.30 -4.63
N GLN A 165 4.34 -18.19 -5.18
CA GLN A 165 4.73 -17.13 -6.10
C GLN A 165 5.09 -17.75 -7.45
N PHE A 166 4.68 -17.12 -8.54
CA PHE A 166 5.07 -17.49 -9.90
C PHE A 166 5.73 -16.30 -10.58
N TYR A 167 6.87 -16.57 -11.18
CA TYR A 167 7.64 -15.60 -11.95
C TYR A 167 7.32 -15.82 -13.43
N PRO A 168 6.82 -14.81 -14.15
CA PRO A 168 6.71 -14.88 -15.60
C PRO A 168 8.07 -15.22 -16.23
N GLU A 169 8.07 -16.03 -17.29
CA GLU A 169 9.30 -16.45 -17.96
C GLU A 169 10.00 -15.29 -18.71
N GLU A 170 9.23 -14.29 -19.12
CA GLU A 170 9.67 -13.12 -19.87
C GLU A 170 8.95 -11.85 -19.38
N ASP A 171 9.45 -10.68 -19.82
CA ASP A 171 8.82 -9.38 -19.59
C ASP A 171 7.63 -9.17 -20.54
N TYR A 172 6.44 -9.56 -20.09
CA TYR A 172 5.23 -9.40 -20.89
C TYR A 172 4.67 -7.97 -20.87
N ALA A 173 4.24 -7.48 -22.03
CA ALA A 173 3.46 -6.25 -22.11
C ALA A 173 2.03 -6.46 -21.59
N VAL A 174 1.60 -5.62 -20.64
CA VAL A 174 0.25 -5.66 -20.07
C VAL A 174 -0.60 -4.54 -20.67
N LEU A 175 -1.71 -4.90 -21.32
CA LEU A 175 -2.71 -3.95 -21.82
C LEU A 175 -3.90 -3.90 -20.86
N ILE A 176 -4.15 -2.73 -20.26
CA ILE A 176 -5.23 -2.51 -19.29
C ILE A 176 -6.31 -1.64 -19.91
N MET A 177 -7.53 -2.16 -20.00
CA MET A 177 -8.70 -1.37 -20.38
C MET A 177 -9.30 -0.70 -19.14
N VAL A 178 -9.07 0.61 -18.98
CA VAL A 178 -9.54 1.37 -17.82
C VAL A 178 -10.91 1.98 -18.12
N PRO A 179 -11.99 1.62 -17.39
CA PRO A 179 -13.31 2.21 -17.61
C PRO A 179 -13.33 3.70 -17.25
N ALA A 180 -14.34 4.47 -17.69
CA ALA A 180 -14.44 5.89 -17.38
C ALA A 180 -14.99 6.20 -15.96
N LYS A 181 -15.68 5.24 -15.32
CA LYS A 181 -16.33 5.41 -14.00
C LYS A 181 -15.46 4.86 -12.86
N LYS A 182 -15.42 5.55 -11.70
CA LYS A 182 -14.81 5.07 -10.45
C LYS A 182 -15.79 4.12 -9.76
N ALA A 183 -15.30 3.00 -9.22
CA ALA A 183 -16.08 2.07 -8.38
C ALA A 183 -15.30 1.81 -7.09
N TYR A 184 -15.91 2.14 -5.94
CA TYR A 184 -15.27 2.01 -4.63
C TYR A 184 -15.74 0.74 -3.93
N THR A 185 -14.79 -0.08 -3.48
CA THR A 185 -15.05 -1.36 -2.80
C THR A 185 -15.85 -1.20 -1.51
N SER A 186 -15.67 -0.09 -0.79
CA SER A 186 -16.39 0.18 0.48
C SER A 186 -17.88 0.47 0.33
N LYS A 187 -18.40 0.59 -0.89
CA LYS A 187 -19.82 0.87 -1.20
C LYS A 187 -20.55 -0.29 -1.90
N SER A 188 -19.89 -1.44 -2.03
CA SER A 188 -20.41 -2.62 -2.73
C SER A 188 -20.85 -3.70 -1.76
#